data_AF-A0A658NJA7-F1
#
_entry.id   AF-A0A658NJA7-F1
#
_cell.length_a   1.000
_cell.length_b   1.000
_cell.length_c   1.000
_cell.angle_alpha   90.00
_cell.angle_beta   90.00
_cell.angle_gamma   90.00
#
_symmetry.space_group_name_H-M   'P 1'
#
loop_
_entity.id
_entity.type
_entity.pdbx_description
1 polymer ?
#
loop_
_entity_poly.entity_id
_entity_poly.type
_entity_poly.pdbx_seq_one_letter_code
_entity_poly.pdbx_strand_id
1 'polypeptide(L)'
;DARGDGRRYQGIVELAPGGLAETLEGYFATSEQLPGCILLAADDTRAAGLLLQRLPGSNAPADALRWEHLATLAATTRPQEL
;
A
#
# COMPACT_ATOMS: atom_id res chain seq x y z
N ASP A 1 24.05 -5.66 -30.57
CA ASP A 1 23.18 -6.75 -30.10
C ASP A 1 23.09 -6.66 -28.57
N ALA A 2 21.95 -7.03 -27.97
CA ALA A 2 21.47 -6.78 -26.59
C ALA A 2 20.36 -5.71 -26.48
N ARG A 3 19.18 -6.00 -27.06
CA ARG A 3 17.91 -5.33 -26.75
C ARG A 3 17.40 -5.81 -25.39
N GLY A 4 17.58 -5.00 -24.35
CA GLY A 4 16.81 -5.05 -23.11
C GLY A 4 16.09 -3.71 -22.95
N ASP A 5 14.85 -3.62 -23.41
CA ASP A 5 14.07 -2.36 -23.47
C ASP A 5 13.45 -1.99 -22.10
N GLY A 6 14.24 -2.16 -21.03
CA GLY A 6 13.83 -1.91 -19.64
C GLY A 6 13.97 -0.44 -19.28
N ARG A 7 12.95 0.37 -19.55
CA ARG A 7 12.92 1.77 -19.10
C ARG A 7 12.99 1.82 -17.58
N ARG A 8 13.91 2.64 -17.04
CA ARG A 8 14.01 2.87 -15.59
C ARG A 8 12.74 3.58 -15.12
N TYR A 9 12.06 3.00 -14.13
CA TYR A 9 10.94 3.65 -13.45
C TYR A 9 11.41 4.13 -12.08
N GLN A 10 11.20 5.42 -11.79
CA GLN A 10 11.56 6.06 -10.52
C GLN A 10 10.35 6.85 -10.02
N GLY A 11 9.85 6.48 -8.83
CA GLY A 11 8.86 7.26 -8.10
C GLY A 11 9.54 8.12 -7.03
N ILE A 12 9.14 9.39 -6.95
CA ILE A 12 9.58 10.31 -5.89
C ILE A 12 8.31 10.81 -5.21
N VAL A 13 8.29 10.75 -3.87
CA VAL A 13 7.17 11.21 -3.05
C VAL A 13 7.73 11.97 -1.84
N GLU A 14 6.98 12.96 -1.39
CA GLU A 14 7.29 13.67 -0.15
C GLU A 14 7.02 12.78 1.06
N LEU A 15 7.85 12.90 2.11
CA LEU A 15 7.65 12.16 3.35
C LEU A 15 6.42 12.69 4.08
N ALA A 16 5.47 11.79 4.35
CA ALA A 16 4.29 12.11 5.13
C ALA A 16 4.63 12.20 6.64
N PRO A 17 3.97 13.10 7.40
CA PRO A 17 4.22 13.25 8.83
C PRO A 17 3.98 11.98 9.68
N GLY A 18 3.06 11.10 9.27
CA GLY A 18 2.78 9.82 9.93
C GLY A 18 3.74 8.69 9.54
N GLY A 19 4.84 8.99 8.86
CA GLY A 19 5.93 8.06 8.61
C GLY A 19 5.80 7.27 7.31
N LEU A 20 6.53 6.17 7.22
CA LEU A 20 6.73 5.45 5.95
C LEU A 20 5.45 4.83 5.39
N ALA A 21 4.59 4.28 6.25
CA ALA A 21 3.32 3.67 5.82
C ALA A 21 2.43 4.70 5.10
N GLU A 22 2.16 5.83 5.75
CA GLU A 22 1.36 6.93 5.18
C GLU A 22 2.03 7.51 3.92
N THR A 23 3.36 7.64 3.92
CA THR A 23 4.12 8.09 2.74
C THR A 23 3.87 7.19 1.53
N LEU A 24 3.95 5.87 1.72
CA LEU A 24 3.76 4.90 0.65
C LEU A 24 2.29 4.87 0.20
N GLU A 25 1.33 4.95 1.11
CA GLU A 25 -0.10 5.05 0.76
C GLU A 25 -0.38 6.29 -0.11
N GLY A 26 0.17 7.45 0.25
CA GLY A 26 0.08 8.67 -0.54
C GLY A 26 0.69 8.54 -1.93
N TYR A 27 1.83 7.84 -2.04
CA TYR A 27 2.45 7.52 -3.32
C TYR A 27 1.53 6.64 -4.19
N PHE A 28 0.96 5.56 -3.64
CA PHE A 28 0.06 4.69 -4.40
C PHE A 28 -1.22 5.40 -4.84
N ALA A 29 -1.79 6.24 -3.98
CA ALA A 29 -2.97 7.04 -4.31
C ALA A 29 -2.69 7.98 -5.51
N THR A 30 -1.49 8.56 -5.58
CA THR A 30 -1.11 9.49 -6.65
C THR A 30 -0.70 8.77 -7.95
N SER A 31 0.08 7.69 -7.84
CA SER A 31 0.65 6.99 -9.00
C SER A 31 -0.33 6.02 -9.65
N GLU A 32 -1.05 5.24 -8.85
CA GLU A 32 -1.91 4.14 -9.32
C GLU A 32 -3.40 4.48 -9.26
N GLN A 33 -3.77 5.60 -8.61
CA GLN A 33 -5.17 5.99 -8.37
C GLN A 33 -5.98 4.89 -7.67
N LEU A 34 -5.31 4.03 -6.93
CA LEU A 34 -5.90 2.93 -6.18
C LEU A 34 -5.72 3.18 -4.68
N PRO A 35 -6.75 2.92 -3.87
CA PRO A 35 -6.58 2.94 -2.43
C PRO A 35 -5.68 1.77 -2.03
N GLY A 36 -4.61 2.08 -1.30
CA GLY A 36 -3.73 1.11 -0.64
C GLY A 36 -3.90 1.24 0.87
N CYS A 37 -3.76 0.11 1.57
CA CYS A 37 -3.64 0.10 3.03
C CYS A 37 -2.34 -0.61 3.37
N ILE A 38 -1.47 0.09 4.11
CA ILE A 38 -0.14 -0.36 4.50
C ILE A 38 -0.02 -0.24 6.01
N LEU A 39 0.24 -1.36 6.66
CA LEU A 39 0.57 -1.42 8.08
C LEU A 39 2.02 -1.86 8.21
N LEU A 40 2.80 -1.13 9.00
CA LEU A 40 4.19 -1.46 9.29
C LEU A 40 4.37 -1.49 10.81
N ALA A 41 5.07 -2.50 11.30
CA ALA A 41 5.47 -2.63 12.69
C ALA A 41 6.94 -3.05 12.75
N ALA A 42 7.69 -2.46 13.67
CA ALA A 42 9.07 -2.83 13.92
C ALA A 42 9.43 -2.64 15.38
N ASP A 43 10.31 -3.51 15.87
CA ASP A 43 11.01 -3.40 17.16
C ASP A 43 12.53 -3.56 16.93
N ASP A 44 13.32 -3.66 18.01
CA ASP A 44 14.78 -3.75 17.95
C ASP A 44 15.29 -5.03 17.24
N THR A 45 14.43 -6.02 17.04
CA THR A 45 14.80 -7.37 16.57
C THR A 45 14.11 -7.79 15.29
N ARG A 46 12.96 -7.21 14.96
CA ARG A 46 12.15 -7.60 13.80
C ARG A 46 11.37 -6.44 13.21
N ALA A 47 11.04 -6.58 11.93
CA ALA A 47 10.11 -5.73 11.20
C ALA A 47 9.15 -6.60 10.40
N ALA A 48 7.90 -6.17 10.33
CA ALA A 48 6.83 -6.83 9.63
C ALA A 48 5.83 -5.81 9.07
N GLY A 49 4.99 -6.25 8.15
CA GLY A 49 3.96 -5.39 7.57
C GLY A 49 2.90 -6.14 6.80
N LEU A 50 1.79 -5.46 6.60
CA LEU A 50 0.65 -5.91 5.80
C LEU A 50 0.39 -4.89 4.69
N LEU A 51 0.28 -5.38 3.45
CA LEU A 51 -0.17 -4.60 2.31
C LEU A 51 -1.51 -5.17 1.83
N LEU A 52 -2.54 -4.35 1.85
CA LEU A 52 -3.81 -4.63 1.19
C LEU A 52 -3.94 -3.69 0.00
N GLN A 53 -4.13 -4.27 -1.19
CA GLN A 53 -4.22 -3.52 -2.45
C GLN A 53 -5.37 -4.05 -3.30
N ARG A 54 -6.16 -3.13 -3.85
CA ARG A 54 -7.22 -3.47 -4.82
C ARG A 54 -6.60 -3.85 -6.17
N LEU A 55 -7.10 -4.93 -6.78
CA LEU A 55 -6.70 -5.33 -8.13
C LEU A 55 -7.38 -4.45 -9.20
N PRO A 56 -6.70 -4.16 -10.32
CA PRO A 56 -7.28 -3.39 -11.43
C PRO A 56 -8.41 -4.16 -12.10
N GLY A 57 -9.34 -3.43 -12.73
CA GLY A 57 -10.35 -4.00 -13.63
C GLY A 57 -11.69 -4.40 -13.00
N SER A 58 -11.85 -4.33 -11.68
CA SER A 58 -13.14 -4.55 -11.00
C SER A 58 -13.67 -3.22 -10.47
N ASN A 59 -14.80 -2.73 -10.99
CA ASN A 59 -15.44 -1.45 -10.62
C ASN A 59 -16.92 -1.61 -10.28
N ALA A 60 -17.33 -2.78 -9.80
CA ALA A 60 -18.71 -2.96 -9.34
C ALA A 60 -18.95 -2.11 -8.08
N PRO A 61 -20.14 -1.53 -7.87
CA PRO A 61 -20.45 -0.80 -6.64
C PRO A 61 -20.21 -1.61 -5.36
N ALA A 62 -20.41 -2.94 -5.44
CA ALA A 62 -20.12 -3.85 -4.34
C ALA A 62 -18.62 -3.92 -3.96
N ASP A 63 -17.72 -3.57 -4.88
CA ASP A 63 -16.27 -3.60 -4.63
C ASP A 63 -15.84 -2.48 -3.69
N ALA A 64 -16.51 -1.32 -3.75
CA ALA A 64 -16.25 -0.22 -2.83
C ALA A 64 -16.58 -0.60 -1.38
N LEU A 65 -17.75 -1.23 -1.17
CA LEU A 65 -18.15 -1.73 0.16
C LEU A 65 -17.24 -2.85 0.64
N ARG A 66 -16.80 -3.75 -0.25
CA ARG A 66 -15.83 -4.81 0.09
C ARG A 66 -14.48 -4.22 0.47
N TRP A 67 -14.03 -3.22 -0.26
CA TRP A 67 -12.78 -2.53 0.04
C TRP A 67 -12.85 -1.88 1.42
N GLU A 68 -13.90 -1.11 1.70
CA GLU A 68 -14.10 -0.47 3.01
C GLU A 68 -14.10 -1.51 4.14
N HIS A 69 -14.80 -2.62 3.96
CA HIS A 69 -14.84 -3.70 4.95
C HIS A 69 -13.45 -4.32 5.17
N LEU A 70 -12.73 -4.67 4.10
CA LEU A 70 -11.40 -5.27 4.21
C LEU A 70 -10.38 -4.30 4.82
N ALA A 71 -10.42 -3.02 4.43
CA ALA A 71 -9.57 -1.99 5.02
C ALA A 71 -9.87 -1.79 6.51
N THR A 72 -11.15 -1.81 6.90
CA THR A 72 -11.57 -1.74 8.30
C THR A 72 -11.04 -2.92 9.10
N LEU A 73 -11.14 -4.14 8.56
CA LEU A 73 -10.58 -5.34 9.19
C LEU A 73 -9.05 -5.25 9.32
N ALA A 74 -8.36 -4.86 8.25
CA ALA A 74 -6.90 -4.69 8.26
C ALA A 74 -6.47 -3.70 9.35
N ALA A 75 -7.18 -2.58 9.50
CA ALA A 75 -6.91 -1.57 10.51
C ALA A 75 -7.03 -2.07 11.97
N THR A 76 -7.61 -3.24 12.21
CA THR A 76 -7.65 -3.87 13.55
C THR A 76 -6.37 -4.63 13.92
N THR A 77 -5.46 -4.84 12.95
CA THR A 77 -4.20 -5.56 13.16
C THR A 77 -3.29 -4.78 14.11
N ARG A 78 -2.83 -5.42 15.17
CA ARG A 78 -1.91 -4.82 16.15
C ARG A 78 -0.45 -5.11 15.81
N PRO A 79 0.49 -4.28 16.26
CA PRO A 79 1.91 -4.50 16.03
C PRO A 79 2.44 -5.86 16.52
N GLN A 80 1.82 -6.48 17.52
CA GLN A 80 2.24 -7.79 18.04
C GLN A 80 1.72 -8.97 17.20
N GLU A 81 0.75 -8.73 16.33
CA GLU A 81 0.19 -9.71 15.39
C GLU A 81 0.96 -9.70 14.05
N LEU A 82 1.83 -8.70 13.86
CA LEU A 82 2.83 -8.57 12.81
C LEU A 82 4.19 -9.07 13.33
#